data_AF-K0RKV6-F1
#
_entry.id   AF-K0RKV6-F1
#
_cell.length_a   1.000
_cell.length_b   1.000
_cell.length_c   1.000
_cell.angle_alpha   90.00
_cell.angle_beta   90.00
_cell.angle_gamma   90.00
#
_symmetry.space_group_name_H-M   'P 1'
#
loop_
_entity.id
_entity.type
_entity.pdbx_description
1 polymer ?
#
loop_
_entity_poly.entity_id
_entity_poly.type
_entity_poly.pdbx_seq_one_letter_code
_entity_poly.pdbx_strand_id
1 'polypeptide(L)'
;MSPRYAALGSIDKYRLNPVLVYAWLGLTIIRWTNFTVLEKSRQPSRVIARNAVRPEQQRGDASPHARSGHELDLLANLIEQNIETMTRFAQTTAFLLLGLLQAKFASSIEVGDEVCLTGYIMDNFCVENVVMLDKSQVKTLEQPEEHSFYCLLDVGICIESGFQVLGPKNPETGMHCGGFRIDNDESDVVLEAGRSLGRPGKCSTCEGNQDGPEYGYSATVRGTVAELGDGSDDDVKGTPILKNVRVTNNEECEVETAPPLCTHLREVTNEPTDPSDIDPLNDAEGASSDEGENVSDPPVAAPVEESETTAADTSEGVVGEPSE
;
A
#
# COMPACT_ATOMS: atom_id res chain seq x y z
N MET A 1 1.71 -51.57 12.41
CA MET A 1 2.97 -51.34 11.68
C MET A 1 3.13 -49.85 11.48
N SER A 2 3.95 -49.21 12.30
CA SER A 2 4.44 -47.84 12.05
C SER A 2 5.61 -47.88 11.06
N PRO A 3 5.90 -46.75 10.42
CA PRO A 3 7.28 -46.32 10.34
C PRO A 3 7.45 -44.90 10.91
N ARG A 4 8.48 -44.79 11.74
CA ARG A 4 9.12 -43.57 12.25
C ARG A 4 10.27 -43.22 11.29
N TYR A 5 10.38 -41.96 10.89
CA TYR A 5 11.64 -41.29 10.50
C TYR A 5 11.41 -39.79 10.79
N ALA A 6 12.01 -39.18 11.82
CA ALA A 6 13.41 -38.83 12.07
C ALA A 6 13.89 -37.59 11.28
N ALA A 7 13.84 -36.47 12.01
CA ALA A 7 14.49 -35.16 11.91
C ALA A 7 15.76 -34.97 11.05
N LEU A 8 15.74 -33.84 10.32
CA LEU A 8 16.85 -32.88 10.11
C LEU A 8 16.14 -31.50 10.15
N GLY A 9 16.45 -30.50 10.98
CA GLY A 9 17.73 -30.09 11.54
C GLY A 9 18.27 -28.84 10.83
N SER A 10 17.46 -27.78 10.64
CA SER A 10 17.96 -26.49 10.12
C SER A 10 18.13 -25.49 11.27
N ILE A 11 19.36 -25.03 11.43
CA ILE A 11 19.79 -24.05 12.42
C ILE A 11 19.87 -22.70 11.68
N ASP A 12 18.80 -21.91 11.70
CA ASP A 12 18.87 -20.48 11.39
C ASP A 12 18.86 -19.70 12.71
N LYS A 13 20.05 -19.68 13.31
CA LYS A 13 20.37 -18.92 14.51
C LYS A 13 20.75 -17.49 14.09
N TYR A 14 19.91 -16.53 14.51
CA TYR A 14 20.15 -15.09 14.62
C TYR A 14 20.13 -14.26 13.32
N ARG A 15 18.93 -13.95 12.81
CA ARG A 15 18.72 -12.68 12.11
C ARG A 15 18.33 -11.61 13.12
N LEU A 16 19.23 -10.66 13.36
CA LEU A 16 19.01 -9.52 14.23
C LEU A 16 17.85 -8.68 13.70
N ASN A 17 16.85 -8.45 14.55
CA ASN A 17 15.72 -7.57 14.25
C ASN A 17 16.28 -6.16 13.93
N PRO A 18 16.04 -5.61 12.72
CA PRO A 18 16.60 -4.32 12.31
C PRO A 18 16.17 -3.20 13.27
N VAL A 19 14.99 -3.28 13.88
CA VAL A 19 14.51 -2.31 14.88
C VAL A 19 15.44 -2.23 16.10
N LEU A 20 16.00 -3.36 16.54
CA LEU A 20 16.96 -3.39 17.66
C LEU A 20 18.33 -2.85 17.27
N VAL A 21 18.75 -3.03 16.01
CA VAL A 21 20.02 -2.46 15.49
C VAL A 21 19.91 -0.93 15.39
N TYR A 22 18.79 -0.40 14.92
CA TYR A 22 18.55 1.04 14.86
C TYR A 22 18.36 1.68 16.24
N ALA A 23 17.72 1.00 17.20
CA ALA A 23 17.63 1.47 18.58
C ALA A 23 19.02 1.56 19.25
N TRP A 24 19.92 0.60 18.97
CA TRP A 24 21.28 0.58 19.52
C TRP A 24 22.19 1.66 18.90
N LEU A 25 22.03 1.92 17.59
CA LEU A 25 22.72 3.02 16.90
C LEU A 25 22.19 4.40 17.33
N GLY A 26 20.88 4.55 17.55
CA GLY A 26 20.29 5.81 18.04
C GLY A 26 20.77 6.19 19.44
N LEU A 27 20.84 5.22 20.36
CA LEU A 27 21.35 5.42 21.72
C LEU A 27 22.84 5.76 21.78
N THR A 28 23.66 5.24 20.86
CA THR A 28 25.10 5.57 20.79
C THR A 28 25.34 6.98 20.27
N ILE A 29 24.54 7.46 19.30
CA ILE A 29 24.63 8.84 18.78
C ILE A 29 24.20 9.87 19.83
N ILE A 30 23.11 9.62 20.58
CA ILE A 30 22.65 10.52 21.67
C ILE A 30 23.67 10.59 22.82
N ARG A 31 24.40 9.49 23.08
CA ARG A 31 25.43 9.45 24.13
C ARG A 31 26.70 10.20 23.71
N TRP A 32 27.00 10.27 22.42
CA TRP A 32 28.18 10.99 21.91
C TRP A 32 27.97 12.51 21.88
N THR A 33 26.76 12.98 21.54
CA THR A 33 26.44 14.42 21.53
C THR A 33 26.35 15.03 22.93
N ASN A 34 25.92 14.26 23.94
CA ASN A 34 25.94 14.73 25.33
C ASN A 34 27.37 14.81 25.93
N PHE A 35 28.31 14.01 25.44
CA PHE A 35 29.69 14.00 25.96
C PHE A 35 30.47 15.25 25.52
N THR A 36 30.29 15.71 24.27
CA THR A 36 30.98 16.89 23.74
C THR A 36 30.46 18.21 24.32
N VAL A 37 29.19 18.27 24.76
CA VAL A 37 28.62 19.48 25.38
C VAL A 37 29.11 19.66 26.83
N LEU A 38 29.37 18.58 27.57
CA LEU A 38 29.84 18.67 28.96
C LEU A 38 31.32 19.04 29.09
N GLU A 39 32.16 18.66 28.12
CA GLU A 39 33.60 18.90 28.19
C GLU A 39 34.00 20.37 27.96
N LYS A 40 33.13 21.15 27.29
CA LYS A 40 33.34 22.60 27.10
C LYS A 40 33.07 23.45 28.36
N SER A 41 32.51 22.86 29.42
CA SER A 41 32.20 23.56 30.68
C SER A 41 33.32 23.51 31.74
N ARG A 42 34.41 22.75 31.51
CA ARG A 42 35.57 22.68 32.41
C ARG A 42 36.78 23.38 31.81
N GLN A 43 36.79 24.72 31.84
CA GLN A 43 38.06 25.45 31.84
C GLN A 43 38.34 26.01 33.25
N PRO A 44 39.53 25.74 33.83
CA PRO A 44 39.87 26.21 35.15
C PRO A 44 40.18 27.72 35.15
N SER A 45 39.44 28.48 35.96
CA SER A 45 39.76 29.87 36.26
C SER A 45 41.15 29.96 36.90
N ARG A 46 42.09 30.58 36.19
CA ARG A 46 43.41 30.95 36.73
C ARG A 46 43.22 31.92 37.90
N VAL A 47 43.53 31.43 39.10
CA VAL A 47 43.71 32.22 40.32
C VAL A 47 45.02 33.01 40.16
N ILE A 48 44.93 34.32 39.93
CA ILE A 48 46.06 35.23 40.04
C ILE A 48 46.08 35.76 41.47
N ALA A 49 47.11 35.36 42.23
CA ALA A 49 47.44 35.89 43.53
C ALA A 49 47.72 37.40 43.47
N ARG A 50 47.13 38.17 44.39
CA ARG A 50 47.54 39.54 44.68
C ARG A 50 47.88 39.66 46.16
N ASN A 51 49.17 39.80 46.43
CA ASN A 51 49.68 40.30 47.69
C ASN A 51 49.65 41.83 47.70
N ALA A 52 49.04 42.35 48.75
CA ALA A 52 49.42 43.51 49.57
C ALA A 52 49.59 44.93 48.99
N VAL A 53 49.32 45.87 49.91
CA VAL A 53 49.77 47.27 50.01
C VAL A 53 48.74 48.34 49.59
N ARG A 54 48.44 49.17 50.60
CA ARG A 54 47.69 50.44 50.61
C ARG A 54 48.54 51.43 51.43
N PRO A 55 48.27 52.74 51.39
CA PRO A 55 48.28 53.69 50.29
C PRO A 55 49.49 54.66 50.45
N GLU A 56 49.72 55.56 49.49
CA GLU A 56 49.56 57.02 49.68
C GLU A 56 50.25 57.82 48.55
N GLN A 57 49.58 58.92 48.20
CA GLN A 57 50.15 60.20 47.77
C GLN A 57 50.55 60.48 46.29
N GLN A 58 49.68 61.29 45.69
CA GLN A 58 49.94 62.54 44.96
C GLN A 58 50.54 62.56 43.55
N ARG A 59 49.87 63.44 42.79
CA ARG A 59 50.37 64.36 41.75
C ARG A 59 50.83 63.76 40.43
N GLY A 60 50.25 64.36 39.40
CA GLY A 60 51.06 64.91 38.33
C GLY A 60 50.95 64.16 37.03
N ASP A 61 50.42 64.90 36.07
CA ASP A 61 50.86 64.90 34.69
C ASP A 61 50.17 63.99 33.68
N ALA A 62 49.84 64.67 32.60
CA ALA A 62 49.14 64.22 31.43
C ALA A 62 49.95 63.16 30.66
N SER A 63 49.25 62.17 30.11
CA SER A 63 49.66 61.61 28.82
C SER A 63 48.51 60.91 28.09
N PRO A 64 48.62 60.84 26.75
CA PRO A 64 47.53 60.54 25.84
C PRO A 64 47.43 59.05 25.49
N HIS A 65 46.40 58.73 24.69
CA HIS A 65 46.16 57.45 24.00
C HIS A 65 45.55 56.30 24.82
N ALA A 66 44.22 56.36 24.96
CA ALA A 66 43.39 55.15 25.07
C ALA A 66 42.59 54.99 23.76
N ARG A 67 43.20 54.31 22.79
CA ARG A 67 42.57 53.96 21.51
C ARG A 67 42.84 52.48 21.23
N SER A 68 42.13 51.58 21.91
CA SER A 68 42.19 50.13 21.59
C SER A 68 41.02 49.29 22.14
N GLY A 69 39.90 49.89 22.55
CA GLY A 69 38.74 49.12 23.06
C GLY A 69 37.75 48.65 21.98
N HIS A 70 37.77 49.24 20.79
CA HIS A 70 36.68 49.10 19.83
C HIS A 70 36.85 47.95 18.81
N GLU A 71 38.02 47.34 18.75
CA GLU A 71 38.33 46.26 17.79
C GLU A 71 38.02 44.86 18.34
N LEU A 72 38.10 44.67 19.66
CA LEU A 72 37.82 43.38 20.29
C LEU A 72 36.31 43.11 20.43
N ASP A 73 35.49 44.14 20.65
CA ASP A 73 34.03 44.00 20.72
C ASP A 73 33.40 43.73 19.33
N LEU A 74 34.06 44.15 18.26
CA LEU A 74 33.61 43.87 16.89
C LEU A 74 33.87 42.41 16.49
N LEU A 75 34.98 41.82 16.94
CA LEU A 75 35.31 40.43 16.67
C LEU A 75 34.45 39.45 17.48
N ALA A 76 34.06 39.79 18.72
CA ALA A 76 33.18 38.95 19.53
C ALA A 76 31.76 38.84 18.93
N ASN A 77 31.18 39.95 18.48
CA ASN A 77 29.85 39.96 17.84
C ASN A 77 29.83 39.23 16.49
N LEU A 78 30.94 39.26 15.73
CA LEU A 78 31.05 38.53 14.47
C LEU A 78 31.09 37.00 14.68
N ILE A 79 31.64 36.53 15.79
CA ILE A 79 31.73 35.09 16.09
C ILE A 79 30.38 34.56 16.57
N GLU A 80 29.62 35.32 17.35
CA GLU A 80 28.29 34.90 17.82
C GLU A 80 27.25 34.82 16.68
N GLN A 81 27.26 35.77 15.74
CA GLN A 81 26.34 35.73 14.58
C GLN A 81 26.57 34.53 13.65
N ASN A 82 27.80 34.01 13.58
CA ASN A 82 28.14 32.86 12.75
C ASN A 82 27.72 31.50 13.35
N ILE A 83 27.54 31.41 14.67
CA ILE A 83 27.17 30.15 15.34
C ILE A 83 25.65 29.90 15.24
N GLU A 84 24.83 30.95 15.33
CA GLU A 84 23.37 30.85 15.19
C GLU A 84 22.94 30.55 13.76
N THR A 85 23.65 31.08 12.77
CA THR A 85 23.39 30.78 11.35
C THR A 85 23.74 29.34 10.99
N MET A 86 24.86 28.80 11.48
CA MET A 86 25.24 27.40 11.23
C MET A 86 24.30 26.38 11.91
N THR A 87 23.77 26.68 13.10
CA THR A 87 22.83 25.78 13.79
C THR A 87 21.46 25.73 13.11
N ARG A 88 21.00 26.85 12.53
CA ARG A 88 19.76 26.89 11.73
C ARG A 88 19.91 26.14 10.40
N PHE A 89 21.06 26.25 9.74
CA PHE A 89 21.34 25.48 8.51
C PHE A 89 21.45 23.97 8.77
N ALA A 90 22.01 23.55 9.91
CA ALA A 90 22.08 22.14 10.28
C ALA A 90 20.71 21.54 10.64
N GLN A 91 19.82 22.31 11.26
CA GLN A 91 18.46 21.85 11.57
C GLN A 91 17.58 21.72 10.33
N THR A 92 17.61 22.69 9.41
CA THR A 92 16.79 22.62 8.18
C THR A 92 17.22 21.49 7.26
N THR A 93 18.53 21.23 7.13
CA THR A 93 19.04 20.10 6.34
C THR A 93 18.69 18.74 6.93
N ALA A 94 18.66 18.59 8.27
CA ALA A 94 18.24 17.36 8.93
C ALA A 94 16.73 17.07 8.73
N PHE A 95 15.86 18.09 8.78
CA PHE A 95 14.42 17.92 8.49
C PHE A 95 14.15 17.61 7.01
N LEU A 96 14.94 18.18 6.09
CA LEU A 96 14.81 17.91 4.65
C LEU A 96 15.31 16.49 4.30
N LEU A 97 16.39 16.02 4.94
CA LEU A 97 16.87 14.64 4.82
C LEU A 97 15.93 13.62 5.48
N LEU A 98 15.29 13.97 6.59
CA LEU A 98 14.31 13.09 7.25
C LEU A 98 12.99 13.03 6.46
N GLY A 99 12.58 14.11 5.81
CA GLY A 99 11.43 14.14 4.90
C GLY A 99 11.65 13.35 3.61
N LEU A 100 12.86 13.40 3.05
CA LEU A 100 13.23 12.60 1.87
C LEU A 100 13.32 11.09 2.17
N LEU A 101 13.60 10.71 3.42
CA LEU A 101 13.70 9.30 3.81
C LEU A 101 12.34 8.60 3.98
N GLN A 102 11.23 9.34 4.07
CA GLN A 102 9.88 8.76 4.20
C GLN A 102 9.22 8.42 2.86
N ALA A 103 9.84 8.75 1.72
CA ALA A 103 9.19 8.65 0.41
C ALA A 103 9.47 7.35 -0.39
N LYS A 104 10.14 6.34 0.17
CA LYS A 104 10.62 5.18 -0.61
C LYS A 104 10.38 3.79 -0.01
N PHE A 105 9.23 3.56 0.60
CA PHE A 105 8.81 2.19 0.89
C PHE A 105 7.48 1.90 0.19
N ALA A 106 7.55 1.65 -1.11
CA ALA A 106 6.72 0.60 -1.66
C ALA A 106 7.27 -0.71 -1.05
N SER A 107 6.81 -1.08 0.14
CA SER A 107 7.15 -2.39 0.68
C SER A 107 6.66 -3.43 -0.32
N SER A 108 7.56 -4.28 -0.78
CA SER A 108 7.18 -5.54 -1.39
C SER A 108 6.37 -6.30 -0.35
N ILE A 109 5.14 -6.67 -0.69
CA ILE A 109 4.28 -7.49 0.16
C ILE A 109 4.88 -8.90 0.27
N GLU A 110 4.93 -9.44 1.49
CA GLU A 110 5.38 -10.80 1.78
C GLU A 110 4.26 -11.63 2.44
N VAL A 111 4.38 -12.96 2.34
CA VAL A 111 3.48 -13.87 3.06
C VAL A 111 3.62 -13.64 4.57
N GLY A 112 2.48 -13.47 5.24
CA GLY A 112 2.41 -13.16 6.67
C GLY A 112 2.24 -11.67 6.98
N ASP A 113 2.30 -10.79 5.98
CA ASP A 113 2.01 -9.37 6.17
C ASP A 113 0.53 -9.13 6.45
N GLU A 114 0.25 -8.21 7.37
CA GLU A 114 -1.09 -7.68 7.60
C GLU A 114 -1.34 -6.53 6.62
N VAL A 115 -2.44 -6.61 5.88
CA VAL A 115 -2.80 -5.62 4.86
C VAL A 115 -4.16 -4.98 5.18
N CYS A 116 -4.35 -3.78 4.67
CA CYS A 116 -5.61 -3.06 4.71
C CYS A 116 -5.82 -2.34 3.38
N LEU A 117 -6.95 -2.59 2.73
CA LEU A 117 -7.33 -1.91 1.49
C LEU A 117 -8.82 -1.56 1.50
N THR A 118 -9.14 -0.34 1.10
CA THR A 118 -10.52 0.07 0.83
C THR A 118 -10.72 0.09 -0.68
N GLY A 119 -11.76 -0.55 -1.17
CA GLY A 119 -12.05 -0.63 -2.60
C GLY A 119 -13.36 -1.32 -2.90
N TYR A 120 -13.66 -1.46 -4.18
CA TYR A 120 -14.82 -2.21 -4.64
C TYR A 120 -14.58 -3.70 -4.47
N ILE A 121 -15.57 -4.38 -3.90
CA ILE A 121 -15.64 -5.84 -3.82
C ILE A 121 -16.24 -6.35 -5.11
N MET A 122 -15.55 -7.32 -5.71
CA MET A 122 -15.98 -8.00 -6.92
C MET A 122 -15.86 -9.51 -6.73
N ASP A 123 -16.74 -10.29 -7.38
CA ASP A 123 -16.52 -11.71 -7.53
C ASP A 123 -15.48 -12.02 -8.61
N ASN A 124 -14.75 -13.11 -8.43
CA ASN A 124 -13.67 -13.50 -9.35
C ASN A 124 -14.20 -13.83 -10.74
N PHE A 125 -15.42 -14.36 -10.86
CA PHE A 125 -16.04 -14.64 -12.16
C PHE A 125 -16.23 -13.32 -12.93
N CYS A 126 -16.87 -12.30 -12.38
CA CYS A 126 -17.04 -11.03 -13.08
C CYS A 126 -15.70 -10.34 -13.38
N VAL A 127 -14.68 -10.50 -12.54
CA VAL A 127 -13.32 -10.00 -12.81
C VAL A 127 -12.67 -10.68 -14.01
N GLU A 128 -12.78 -12.00 -14.12
CA GLU A 128 -12.27 -12.76 -15.27
C GLU A 128 -13.06 -12.50 -16.56
N ASN A 129 -14.31 -12.05 -16.42
CA ASN A 129 -15.12 -11.65 -17.55
C ASN A 129 -14.82 -10.21 -17.98
N VAL A 130 -14.82 -9.99 -19.30
CA VAL A 130 -14.62 -8.64 -19.88
C VAL A 130 -15.79 -7.71 -19.53
N VAL A 131 -16.99 -8.26 -19.35
CA VAL A 131 -18.23 -7.52 -19.07
C VAL A 131 -18.99 -8.12 -17.90
N MET A 132 -19.76 -7.28 -17.21
CA MET A 132 -20.57 -7.72 -16.07
C MET A 132 -21.67 -8.70 -16.49
N LEU A 133 -21.90 -9.73 -15.66
CA LEU A 133 -22.94 -10.73 -15.91
C LEU A 133 -24.35 -10.11 -15.91
N ASP A 134 -24.60 -9.16 -15.02
CA ASP A 134 -25.88 -8.45 -14.90
C ASP A 134 -26.01 -7.25 -15.85
N LYS A 135 -24.89 -6.74 -16.38
CA LYS A 135 -24.85 -5.62 -17.33
C LYS A 135 -23.78 -5.84 -18.41
N SER A 136 -24.13 -6.60 -19.44
CA SER A 136 -23.20 -6.98 -20.53
C SER A 136 -22.60 -5.84 -21.37
N GLN A 137 -23.03 -4.60 -21.16
CA GLN A 137 -22.46 -3.40 -21.81
C GLN A 137 -21.42 -2.68 -20.94
N VAL A 138 -21.25 -3.09 -19.68
CA VAL A 138 -20.36 -2.46 -18.72
C VAL A 138 -19.13 -3.34 -18.56
N LYS A 139 -17.94 -2.76 -18.76
CA LYS A 139 -16.68 -3.47 -18.47
C LYS A 139 -16.45 -3.53 -16.98
N THR A 140 -16.15 -4.73 -16.48
CA THR A 140 -16.14 -5.00 -15.05
C THR A 140 -15.12 -4.14 -14.29
N LEU A 141 -13.86 -4.10 -14.75
CA LEU A 141 -12.80 -3.35 -14.08
C LEU A 141 -12.84 -1.84 -14.38
N GLU A 142 -13.60 -1.41 -15.38
CA GLU A 142 -13.71 0.02 -15.72
C GLU A 142 -14.74 0.73 -14.80
N GLN A 143 -15.84 0.05 -14.48
CA GLN A 143 -16.97 0.60 -13.73
C GLN A 143 -17.53 -0.39 -12.68
N PRO A 144 -16.73 -0.89 -11.72
CA PRO A 144 -17.20 -1.82 -10.70
C PRO A 144 -18.37 -1.26 -9.85
N GLU A 145 -18.55 0.06 -9.81
CA GLU A 145 -19.69 0.72 -9.19
C GLU A 145 -21.06 0.31 -9.77
N GLU A 146 -21.08 -0.25 -10.99
CA GLU A 146 -22.30 -0.68 -11.66
C GLU A 146 -22.72 -2.11 -11.32
N HIS A 147 -21.89 -2.85 -10.57
CA HIS A 147 -22.13 -4.24 -10.23
C HIS A 147 -23.21 -4.36 -9.15
N SER A 148 -24.32 -5.03 -9.45
CA SER A 148 -25.45 -5.10 -8.53
C SER A 148 -25.19 -6.00 -7.33
N PHE A 149 -25.79 -5.64 -6.19
CA PHE A 149 -25.80 -6.49 -5.00
C PHE A 149 -26.48 -7.83 -5.25
N TYR A 150 -27.47 -7.89 -6.15
CA TYR A 150 -28.10 -9.16 -6.56
C TYR A 150 -27.07 -10.08 -7.22
N CYS A 151 -26.34 -9.58 -8.21
CA CYS A 151 -25.35 -10.38 -8.92
C CYS A 151 -24.22 -10.82 -7.97
N LEU A 152 -23.72 -9.90 -7.15
CA LEU A 152 -22.60 -10.16 -6.25
C LEU A 152 -22.97 -11.11 -5.09
N LEU A 153 -24.20 -11.06 -4.56
CA LEU A 153 -24.56 -11.69 -3.28
C LEU A 153 -25.62 -12.80 -3.37
N ASP A 154 -26.30 -12.98 -4.52
CA ASP A 154 -27.31 -14.04 -4.71
C ASP A 154 -26.98 -15.01 -5.86
N VAL A 155 -26.22 -14.59 -6.87
CA VAL A 155 -25.98 -15.41 -8.06
C VAL A 155 -24.89 -16.43 -7.78
N GLY A 156 -25.26 -17.72 -7.81
CA GLY A 156 -24.37 -18.83 -7.42
C GLY A 156 -23.01 -18.82 -8.11
N ILE A 157 -22.94 -18.63 -9.43
CA ILE A 157 -21.65 -18.62 -10.14
C ILE A 157 -20.72 -17.48 -9.69
N CYS A 158 -21.28 -16.33 -9.30
CA CYS A 158 -20.51 -15.21 -8.76
C CYS A 158 -19.99 -15.55 -7.36
N ILE A 159 -20.86 -16.00 -6.47
CA ILE A 159 -20.49 -16.35 -5.09
C ILE A 159 -19.46 -17.48 -5.04
N GLU A 160 -19.69 -18.56 -5.80
CA GLU A 160 -18.83 -19.75 -5.81
C GLU A 160 -17.45 -19.48 -6.40
N SER A 161 -17.31 -18.41 -7.21
CA SER A 161 -16.00 -18.02 -7.76
C SER A 161 -15.08 -17.38 -6.71
N GLY A 162 -15.61 -16.97 -5.56
CA GLY A 162 -14.90 -16.22 -4.52
C GLY A 162 -14.85 -14.72 -4.82
N PHE A 163 -14.21 -13.97 -3.91
CA PHE A 163 -14.21 -12.52 -3.93
C PHE A 163 -12.81 -11.91 -3.90
N GLN A 164 -12.71 -10.68 -4.41
CA GLN A 164 -11.54 -9.84 -4.23
C GLN A 164 -11.92 -8.38 -4.01
N VAL A 165 -11.08 -7.65 -3.30
CA VAL A 165 -11.10 -6.20 -3.24
C VAL A 165 -10.22 -5.64 -4.35
N LEU A 166 -10.74 -4.68 -5.11
CA LEU A 166 -10.01 -4.01 -6.18
C LEU A 166 -9.09 -2.91 -5.65
N GLY A 167 -7.95 -2.74 -6.30
CA GLY A 167 -7.04 -1.63 -6.07
C GLY A 167 -7.46 -0.34 -6.79
N PRO A 168 -6.64 0.72 -6.73
CA PRO A 168 -6.87 1.95 -7.48
C PRO A 168 -6.93 1.71 -9.01
N LYS A 169 -7.52 2.67 -9.73
CA LYS A 169 -7.52 2.69 -11.20
C LYS A 169 -6.11 2.97 -11.74
N ASN A 170 -5.73 2.23 -12.77
CA ASN A 170 -4.63 2.57 -13.65
C ASN A 170 -5.00 3.83 -14.46
N PRO A 171 -4.25 4.95 -14.33
CA PRO A 171 -4.54 6.18 -15.07
C PRO A 171 -4.38 6.04 -16.59
N GLU A 172 -3.60 5.07 -17.07
CA GLU A 172 -3.38 4.83 -18.50
C GLU A 172 -4.54 4.06 -19.14
N THR A 173 -5.06 3.04 -18.44
CA THR A 173 -6.13 2.17 -18.97
C THR A 173 -7.53 2.57 -18.50
N GLY A 174 -7.64 3.34 -17.41
CA GLY A 174 -8.91 3.66 -16.75
C GLY A 174 -9.53 2.50 -15.97
N MET A 175 -8.85 1.35 -15.89
CA MET A 175 -9.34 0.14 -15.24
C MET A 175 -8.75 -0.01 -13.83
N HIS A 176 -9.54 -0.53 -12.91
CA HIS A 176 -9.08 -1.00 -11.61
C HIS A 176 -8.13 -2.19 -11.76
N CYS A 177 -7.07 -2.20 -10.96
CA CYS A 177 -6.20 -3.37 -10.83
C CYS A 177 -6.77 -4.37 -9.81
N GLY A 178 -6.35 -5.64 -9.91
CA GLY A 178 -6.54 -6.61 -8.83
C GLY A 178 -5.87 -6.13 -7.54
N GLY A 179 -6.61 -6.11 -6.45
CA GLY A 179 -6.09 -5.72 -5.14
C GLY A 179 -5.64 -6.95 -4.36
N PHE A 180 -6.60 -7.54 -3.64
CA PHE A 180 -6.37 -8.75 -2.86
C PHE A 180 -7.57 -9.68 -2.98
N ARG A 181 -7.29 -10.96 -3.21
CA ARG A 181 -8.28 -12.03 -3.15
C ARG A 181 -8.53 -12.44 -1.72
N ILE A 182 -9.77 -12.79 -1.44
CA ILE A 182 -10.20 -13.36 -0.18
C ILE A 182 -10.16 -14.88 -0.35
N ASP A 183 -9.60 -15.60 0.61
CA ASP A 183 -9.64 -17.06 0.61
C ASP A 183 -11.10 -17.54 0.47
N ASN A 184 -11.33 -18.53 -0.38
CA ASN A 184 -12.67 -19.04 -0.64
C ASN A 184 -13.31 -19.61 0.62
N ASP A 185 -12.52 -20.20 1.52
CA ASP A 185 -12.99 -20.72 2.82
C ASP A 185 -13.46 -19.60 3.77
N GLU A 186 -13.11 -18.33 3.48
CA GLU A 186 -13.51 -17.15 4.26
C GLU A 186 -14.52 -16.25 3.51
N SER A 187 -15.01 -16.65 2.34
CA SER A 187 -15.92 -15.81 1.52
C SER A 187 -17.23 -15.41 2.23
N ASP A 188 -17.65 -16.16 3.25
CA ASP A 188 -18.82 -15.84 4.08
C ASP A 188 -18.73 -14.46 4.75
N VAL A 189 -17.52 -13.98 5.10
CA VAL A 189 -17.36 -12.65 5.72
C VAL A 189 -17.76 -11.52 4.76
N VAL A 190 -17.59 -11.72 3.46
CA VAL A 190 -17.99 -10.77 2.40
C VAL A 190 -19.51 -10.78 2.26
N LEU A 191 -20.11 -11.97 2.23
CA LEU A 191 -21.55 -12.13 2.11
C LEU A 191 -22.28 -11.51 3.31
N GLU A 192 -21.79 -11.75 4.53
CA GLU A 192 -22.35 -11.19 5.76
C GLU A 192 -22.27 -9.65 5.77
N ALA A 193 -21.08 -9.10 5.49
CA ALA A 193 -20.87 -7.65 5.45
C ALA A 193 -21.67 -6.97 4.32
N GLY A 194 -21.74 -7.59 3.15
CA GLY A 194 -22.50 -7.09 2.00
C GLY A 194 -24.01 -7.13 2.22
N ARG A 195 -24.55 -8.23 2.75
CA ARG A 195 -25.99 -8.39 3.02
C ARG A 195 -26.47 -7.47 4.14
N SER A 196 -25.65 -7.24 5.17
CA SER A 196 -25.97 -6.28 6.23
C SER A 196 -25.94 -4.81 5.76
N LEU A 197 -25.18 -4.51 4.70
CA LEU A 197 -25.14 -3.17 4.08
C LEU A 197 -26.26 -2.96 3.05
N GLY A 198 -26.48 -3.96 2.20
CA GLY A 198 -27.30 -3.85 0.99
C GLY A 198 -28.77 -3.55 1.28
N ARG A 199 -29.41 -2.84 0.35
CA ARG A 199 -30.81 -2.46 0.49
C ARG A 199 -31.74 -3.68 0.45
N PRO A 200 -32.73 -3.80 1.36
CA PRO A 200 -33.73 -4.86 1.31
C PRO A 200 -34.45 -4.92 -0.05
N GLY A 201 -34.57 -6.13 -0.60
CA GLY A 201 -35.16 -6.38 -1.92
C GLY A 201 -34.23 -6.11 -3.11
N LYS A 202 -32.94 -5.79 -2.86
CA LYS A 202 -31.90 -5.65 -3.92
C LYS A 202 -30.88 -6.78 -3.93
N CYS A 203 -30.83 -7.53 -2.85
CA CYS A 203 -30.52 -8.94 -2.88
C CYS A 203 -31.56 -9.68 -2.02
N SER A 204 -31.66 -10.99 -2.19
CA SER A 204 -32.67 -11.86 -1.58
C SER A 204 -32.58 -11.89 -0.05
N THR A 205 -31.38 -11.66 0.47
CA THR A 205 -31.01 -11.74 1.89
C THR A 205 -30.41 -10.44 2.42
N CYS A 206 -30.62 -9.33 1.70
CA CYS A 206 -30.16 -8.02 2.13
C CYS A 206 -31.03 -7.49 3.29
N GLU A 207 -30.38 -7.11 4.38
CA GLU A 207 -31.00 -6.68 5.64
C GLU A 207 -30.65 -5.24 6.03
N GLY A 208 -29.95 -4.52 5.17
CA GLY A 208 -29.54 -3.14 5.41
C GLY A 208 -30.71 -2.15 5.44
N ASN A 209 -30.37 -0.85 5.38
CA ASN A 209 -31.37 0.21 5.36
C ASN A 209 -32.08 0.29 3.99
N GLN A 210 -33.30 0.83 3.96
CA GLN A 210 -34.01 1.23 2.74
C GLN A 210 -33.23 2.26 1.89
N ASP A 211 -32.30 2.99 2.50
CA ASP A 211 -31.37 3.88 1.78
C ASP A 211 -30.01 3.21 1.48
N GLY A 212 -29.91 1.90 1.69
CA GLY A 212 -28.69 1.13 1.41
C GLY A 212 -28.34 1.11 -0.09
N PRO A 213 -27.07 0.77 -0.41
CA PRO A 213 -26.65 0.63 -1.79
C PRO A 213 -27.33 -0.56 -2.48
N GLU A 214 -27.48 -0.43 -3.80
CA GLU A 214 -27.98 -1.48 -4.70
C GLU A 214 -26.90 -1.95 -5.68
N TYR A 215 -25.87 -1.14 -5.85
CA TYR A 215 -24.76 -1.33 -6.77
C TYR A 215 -23.46 -0.89 -6.10
N GLY A 216 -22.33 -1.37 -6.63
CA GLY A 216 -21.02 -0.86 -6.29
C GLY A 216 -20.66 -1.11 -4.83
N TYR A 217 -20.58 -2.39 -4.45
CA TYR A 217 -20.21 -2.74 -3.08
C TYR A 217 -18.77 -2.28 -2.81
N SER A 218 -18.61 -1.22 -2.01
CA SER A 218 -17.32 -0.74 -1.53
C SER A 218 -17.16 -1.07 -0.05
N ALA A 219 -16.01 -1.62 0.31
CA ALA A 219 -15.72 -2.01 1.68
C ALA A 219 -14.21 -1.91 1.98
N THR A 220 -13.90 -1.87 3.26
CA THR A 220 -12.52 -1.99 3.74
C THR A 220 -12.25 -3.41 4.16
N VAL A 221 -11.23 -4.00 3.53
CA VAL A 221 -10.77 -5.36 3.76
C VAL A 221 -9.44 -5.33 4.51
N ARG A 222 -9.38 -6.09 5.60
CA ARG A 222 -8.16 -6.35 6.36
C ARG A 222 -7.90 -7.85 6.39
N GLY A 223 -6.64 -8.26 6.34
CA GLY A 223 -6.28 -9.67 6.45
C GLY A 223 -4.78 -9.90 6.44
N THR A 224 -4.39 -11.16 6.59
CA THR A 224 -3.00 -11.62 6.51
C THR A 224 -2.75 -12.23 5.14
N VAL A 225 -1.66 -11.84 4.46
CA VAL A 225 -1.26 -12.44 3.18
C VAL A 225 -0.92 -13.92 3.38
N ALA A 226 -1.66 -14.78 2.70
CA ALA A 226 -1.45 -16.22 2.69
C ALA A 226 -0.55 -16.64 1.53
N GLU A 227 -0.78 -16.08 0.35
CA GLU A 227 -0.09 -16.40 -0.91
C GLU A 227 0.04 -15.13 -1.77
N LEU A 228 1.09 -15.03 -2.58
CA LEU A 228 1.38 -13.81 -3.37
C LEU A 228 0.76 -13.81 -4.78
N GLY A 229 0.17 -14.93 -5.22
CA GLY A 229 -0.16 -15.12 -6.64
C GLY A 229 1.08 -15.37 -7.50
N ASP A 230 0.89 -15.51 -8.81
CA ASP A 230 1.99 -15.65 -9.79
C ASP A 230 2.45 -14.32 -10.40
N GLY A 231 1.80 -13.21 -10.03
CA GLY A 231 2.12 -11.85 -10.47
C GLY A 231 1.67 -11.51 -11.89
N SER A 232 0.76 -12.28 -12.51
CA SER A 232 0.11 -11.88 -13.77
C SER A 232 -0.82 -10.66 -13.57
N ASP A 233 -0.78 -9.71 -14.49
CA ASP A 233 -1.70 -8.55 -14.46
C ASP A 233 -3.06 -8.87 -15.11
N ASP A 234 -3.14 -9.97 -15.87
CA ASP A 234 -4.27 -10.27 -16.76
C ASP A 234 -5.32 -11.22 -16.18
N ASP A 235 -5.08 -11.82 -15.01
CA ASP A 235 -6.03 -12.75 -14.40
C ASP A 235 -6.04 -12.70 -12.86
N VAL A 236 -7.03 -13.37 -12.28
CA VAL A 236 -7.17 -13.47 -10.82
C VAL A 236 -6.04 -14.27 -10.16
N LYS A 237 -5.15 -14.93 -10.91
CA LYS A 237 -4.07 -15.77 -10.33
C LYS A 237 -2.86 -14.94 -9.92
N GLY A 238 -2.69 -13.77 -10.52
CA GLY A 238 -1.65 -12.84 -10.14
C GLY A 238 -1.92 -12.09 -8.84
N THR A 239 -3.17 -12.10 -8.37
CA THR A 239 -3.59 -11.37 -7.17
C THR A 239 -3.26 -12.16 -5.89
N PRO A 240 -2.60 -11.53 -4.88
CA PRO A 240 -2.34 -12.17 -3.59
C PRO A 240 -3.63 -12.58 -2.88
N ILE A 241 -3.56 -13.68 -2.12
CA ILE A 241 -4.69 -14.22 -1.34
C ILE A 241 -4.53 -13.85 0.14
N LEU A 242 -5.62 -13.42 0.76
CA LEU A 242 -5.71 -13.10 2.18
C LEU A 242 -6.47 -14.18 2.95
N LYS A 243 -6.04 -14.38 4.20
CA LYS A 243 -6.73 -15.16 5.24
C LYS A 243 -6.90 -14.31 6.50
N ASN A 244 -7.62 -14.84 7.50
CA ASN A 244 -8.01 -14.10 8.70
C ASN A 244 -8.75 -12.80 8.34
N VAL A 245 -9.55 -12.84 7.28
CA VAL A 245 -10.13 -11.66 6.65
C VAL A 245 -11.21 -11.04 7.51
N ARG A 246 -11.22 -9.71 7.53
CA ARG A 246 -12.28 -8.88 8.10
C ARG A 246 -12.73 -7.88 7.06
N VAL A 247 -14.05 -7.79 6.88
CA VAL A 247 -14.68 -6.83 5.97
C VAL A 247 -15.50 -5.86 6.79
N THR A 248 -15.32 -4.57 6.53
CA THR A 248 -16.01 -3.49 7.25
C THR A 248 -16.59 -2.49 6.26
N ASN A 249 -17.77 -1.97 6.57
CA ASN A 249 -18.50 -1.04 5.70
C ASN A 249 -18.05 0.40 5.98
N ASN A 250 -16.95 0.82 5.36
CA ASN A 250 -16.36 2.18 5.42
C ASN A 250 -15.53 2.51 6.66
N GLU A 251 -14.82 1.55 7.26
CA GLU A 251 -13.78 1.88 8.25
C GLU A 251 -12.45 2.14 7.55
N GLU A 252 -11.99 3.38 7.53
CA GLU A 252 -10.76 3.74 6.81
C GLU A 252 -9.53 2.94 7.32
N CYS A 253 -8.62 2.65 6.38
CA CYS A 253 -7.30 2.13 6.71
C CYS A 253 -6.43 3.26 7.27
N GLU A 254 -5.80 3.06 8.43
CA GLU A 254 -4.81 4.01 8.95
C GLU A 254 -3.65 4.19 7.96
N VAL A 255 -3.25 3.09 7.31
CA VAL A 255 -2.30 3.06 6.21
C VAL A 255 -2.84 2.08 5.17
N GLU A 256 -3.17 2.59 3.99
CA GLU A 256 -3.55 1.73 2.86
C GLU A 256 -2.34 0.97 2.35
N THR A 257 -2.52 -0.34 2.21
CA THR A 257 -1.53 -1.21 1.59
C THR A 257 -1.70 -1.13 0.09
N ALA A 258 -0.67 -0.66 -0.60
CA ALA A 258 -0.68 -0.64 -2.06
C ALA A 258 -0.61 -2.07 -2.61
N PRO A 259 -1.58 -2.52 -3.41
CA PRO A 259 -1.53 -3.85 -4.00
C PRO A 259 -0.34 -4.00 -4.96
N PRO A 260 0.26 -5.19 -5.08
CA PRO A 260 1.46 -5.38 -5.89
C PRO A 260 1.17 -5.18 -7.38
N LEU A 261 -0.01 -5.61 -7.86
CA LEU A 261 -0.45 -5.41 -9.26
C LEU A 261 -0.74 -3.93 -9.59
N CYS A 262 -0.81 -3.05 -8.60
CA CYS A 262 -0.99 -1.61 -8.80
C CYS A 262 0.35 -0.84 -8.81
N THR A 263 1.49 -1.50 -8.57
CA THR A 263 2.73 -0.78 -8.26
C THR A 263 3.34 -0.08 -9.47
N HIS A 264 3.07 -0.53 -10.70
CA HIS A 264 3.48 0.18 -11.92
C HIS A 264 2.84 1.57 -12.04
N LEU A 265 1.74 1.84 -11.33
CA LEU A 265 1.02 3.13 -11.40
C LEU A 265 1.66 4.24 -10.56
N ARG A 266 2.61 3.89 -9.68
CA ARG A 266 3.28 4.86 -8.80
C ARG A 266 4.46 5.58 -9.43
N GLU A 267 4.93 5.16 -10.61
CA GLU A 267 6.10 5.76 -11.24
C GLU A 267 5.77 6.99 -12.11
N VAL A 268 4.48 7.24 -12.40
CA VAL A 268 4.03 8.43 -13.15
C VAL A 268 3.70 9.59 -12.22
N THR A 269 4.56 9.87 -11.24
CA THR A 269 4.56 11.18 -10.56
C THR A 269 5.69 12.03 -11.10
N ASN A 270 5.42 12.68 -12.24
CA ASN A 270 6.02 13.94 -12.70
C ASN A 270 7.47 14.20 -12.25
N GLU A 271 8.43 13.39 -12.71
CA GLU A 271 9.79 13.90 -12.87
C GLU A 271 9.78 14.74 -14.15
N PRO A 272 10.13 16.05 -14.12
CA PRO A 272 10.21 16.86 -15.32
C PRO A 272 11.23 16.20 -16.24
N THR A 273 10.77 15.57 -17.33
CA THR A 273 11.65 15.07 -18.37
C THR A 273 12.44 16.27 -18.88
N ASP A 274 13.74 16.27 -18.62
CA ASP A 274 14.66 17.28 -19.13
C ASP A 274 14.53 17.25 -20.67
N PRO A 275 14.08 18.34 -21.32
CA PRO A 275 13.84 18.36 -22.76
C PRO A 275 15.13 18.32 -23.60
N SER A 276 16.28 18.03 -22.99
CA SER A 276 17.58 17.96 -23.68
C SER A 276 17.91 16.60 -24.30
N ASP A 277 17.12 15.54 -24.06
CA ASP A 277 17.39 14.19 -24.58
C ASP A 277 16.60 13.78 -25.84
N ILE A 278 15.92 14.72 -26.52
CA ILE A 278 15.32 14.42 -27.84
C ILE A 278 16.39 14.55 -28.92
N ASP A 279 17.03 13.43 -29.25
CA ASP A 279 17.91 13.28 -30.39
C ASP A 279 17.06 13.25 -31.69
N PRO A 280 17.11 14.29 -32.55
CA PRO A 280 16.22 14.37 -33.70
C PRO A 280 16.97 13.90 -34.94
N LEU A 281 17.12 12.60 -35.17
CA LEU A 281 17.64 12.07 -36.45
C LEU A 281 17.41 10.55 -36.56
N ASN A 282 16.25 10.17 -37.08
CA ASN A 282 16.08 9.20 -38.17
C ASN A 282 14.63 8.76 -38.22
N ASP A 283 13.89 9.23 -39.21
CA ASP A 283 12.83 8.43 -39.84
C ASP A 283 12.61 8.98 -41.25
N ALA A 284 13.34 8.38 -42.18
CA ALA A 284 13.05 8.45 -43.59
C ALA A 284 13.10 7.03 -44.16
N GLU A 285 12.04 6.73 -44.91
CA GLU A 285 11.93 5.67 -45.92
C GLU A 285 11.52 4.27 -45.46
N GLY A 286 10.38 3.81 -45.98
CA GLY A 286 10.02 2.39 -45.89
C GLY A 286 8.57 2.04 -46.23
N ALA A 287 7.98 2.64 -47.27
CA ALA A 287 6.74 2.12 -47.84
C ALA A 287 7.03 0.87 -48.68
N SER A 288 6.41 -0.27 -48.35
CA SER A 288 6.12 -1.31 -49.33
C SER A 288 4.91 -2.14 -48.92
N SER A 289 3.91 -2.07 -49.79
CA SER A 289 2.80 -2.98 -50.03
C SER A 289 3.22 -4.44 -50.22
N ASP A 290 2.40 -5.37 -49.70
CA ASP A 290 2.07 -6.70 -50.27
C ASP A 290 0.84 -7.21 -49.50
N GLU A 291 -0.38 -7.11 -50.05
CA GLU A 291 -1.04 -8.10 -50.91
C GLU A 291 -1.05 -9.54 -50.36
N GLY A 292 -2.16 -9.88 -49.70
CA GLY A 292 -2.95 -11.07 -49.97
C GLY A 292 -2.37 -12.43 -49.60
N GLU A 293 -2.92 -13.03 -48.55
CA GLU A 293 -3.12 -14.48 -48.55
C GLU A 293 -4.45 -14.90 -47.91
N ASN A 294 -5.25 -15.46 -48.80
CA ASN A 294 -6.51 -16.16 -48.64
C ASN A 294 -6.29 -17.44 -47.81
N VAL A 295 -6.84 -17.51 -46.59
CA VAL A 295 -6.87 -18.76 -45.82
C VAL A 295 -8.31 -19.13 -45.51
N SER A 296 -8.62 -20.35 -45.90
CA SER A 296 -9.92 -20.94 -46.11
C SER A 296 -10.69 -21.21 -44.83
N ASP A 297 -12.01 -21.02 -44.93
CA ASP A 297 -13.01 -21.45 -43.95
C ASP A 297 -12.87 -22.95 -43.61
N PRO A 298 -12.86 -23.35 -42.33
CA PRO A 298 -13.06 -24.73 -41.95
C PRO A 298 -14.54 -25.14 -42.06
N PRO A 299 -14.82 -26.44 -42.31
CA PRO A 299 -16.13 -26.93 -42.68
C PRO A 299 -17.13 -26.93 -41.52
N VAL A 300 -18.35 -26.54 -41.87
CA VAL A 300 -19.61 -26.68 -41.13
C VAL A 300 -19.73 -28.08 -40.52
N ALA A 301 -19.68 -28.15 -39.19
CA ALA A 301 -20.07 -29.35 -38.45
C ALA A 301 -21.60 -29.47 -38.40
N ALA A 302 -22.06 -30.70 -38.63
CA ALA A 302 -23.44 -31.13 -38.75
C ALA A 302 -24.26 -30.90 -37.46
N PRO A 303 -25.61 -30.81 -37.57
CA PRO A 303 -26.50 -30.71 -36.42
C PRO A 303 -26.48 -32.01 -35.60
N VAL A 304 -26.29 -31.85 -34.29
CA VAL A 304 -26.41 -32.90 -33.29
C VAL A 304 -27.89 -33.25 -33.13
N GLU A 305 -28.21 -34.52 -33.28
CA GLU A 305 -29.56 -35.05 -33.08
C GLU A 305 -30.01 -34.91 -31.62
N GLU A 306 -31.20 -34.36 -31.45
CA GLU A 306 -31.97 -34.40 -30.21
C GLU A 306 -32.34 -35.85 -29.89
N SER A 307 -31.82 -36.37 -28.77
CA SER A 307 -32.31 -37.63 -28.19
C SER A 307 -33.32 -37.32 -27.09
N GLU A 308 -34.57 -37.37 -27.51
CA GLU A 308 -35.77 -37.39 -26.68
C GLU A 308 -35.72 -38.61 -25.75
N THR A 309 -35.55 -38.39 -24.44
CA THR A 309 -35.75 -39.45 -23.44
C THR A 309 -37.05 -39.20 -22.70
N THR A 310 -37.98 -40.10 -22.95
CA THR A 310 -39.32 -40.18 -22.39
C THR A 310 -39.30 -40.94 -21.06
N ALA A 311 -40.06 -40.39 -20.11
CA ALA A 311 -40.91 -41.04 -19.10
C ALA A 311 -40.37 -42.18 -18.20
N ALA A 312 -40.40 -41.91 -16.89
CA ALA A 312 -40.95 -42.80 -15.85
C ALA A 312 -41.32 -41.87 -14.68
N ASP A 313 -42.58 -41.46 -14.48
CA ASP A 313 -43.70 -42.25 -13.94
C ASP A 313 -43.27 -43.22 -12.83
N THR A 314 -43.39 -42.78 -11.58
CA THR A 314 -43.72 -43.67 -10.47
C THR A 314 -44.63 -42.93 -9.50
N SER A 315 -45.84 -43.48 -9.48
CA SER A 315 -46.99 -43.23 -8.65
C SER A 315 -46.77 -43.48 -7.15
N GLU A 316 -47.66 -42.86 -6.37
CA GLU A 316 -48.31 -43.37 -5.15
C GLU A 316 -47.39 -43.88 -4.03
N GLY A 317 -47.36 -43.25 -2.86
CA GLY A 317 -48.48 -42.97 -1.97
C GLY A 317 -48.09 -43.43 -0.56
N VAL A 318 -49.02 -43.31 0.40
CA VAL A 318 -49.08 -43.97 1.73
C VAL A 318 -48.89 -43.04 2.96
N VAL A 319 -50.07 -42.68 3.51
CA VAL A 319 -50.49 -42.76 4.94
C VAL A 319 -49.90 -41.72 5.90
N GLY A 320 -50.66 -40.98 6.71
CA GLY A 320 -52.04 -41.13 7.20
C GLY A 320 -51.99 -40.78 8.70
N GLU A 321 -52.45 -39.58 9.06
CA GLU A 321 -52.56 -39.14 10.46
C GLU A 321 -53.96 -39.45 11.01
N PRO A 322 -54.09 -40.03 12.23
CA PRO A 322 -55.33 -40.03 12.97
C PRO A 322 -55.44 -38.75 13.80
N SER A 323 -56.56 -38.05 13.67
CA SER A 323 -56.97 -36.99 14.58
C SER A 323 -57.65 -37.60 15.80
N GLU A 324 -57.25 -37.16 16.99
CA GLU A 324 -58.00 -37.29 18.26
C GLU A 324 -59.11 -36.25 18.35
#